data_AF-A0A4U7EZS2-F1
#
_entry.id   AF-A0A4U7EZS2-F1
#
_cell.length_a   1.000
_cell.length_b   1.000
_cell.length_c   1.000
_cell.angle_alpha   90.00
_cell.angle_beta   90.00
_cell.angle_gamma   90.00
#
_symmetry.space_group_name_H-M   'P 1'
#
loop_
_entity.id
_entity.type
_entity.pdbx_description
1 polymer ?
#
loop_
_entity_poly.entity_id
_entity_poly.type
_entity_poly.pdbx_seq_one_letter_code
_entity_poly.pdbx_strand_id
1 'polypeptide(L)'
;MTLLIGTDDGLYRVGDVPFERDEPERVLDCEVVTAVKSWDHTEGVFVASSTGAYRSVDGGETWKDLGVPLGDRFWHAGQSEVWSILATADGALYAGTNDPYVFRSVDGGETWTELK
;
A
#
# COMPACT_ATOMS: atom_id res chain seq x y z
N MET A 1 19.12 7.50 7.29
CA MET A 1 18.61 6.40 6.44
C MET A 1 17.12 6.35 6.69
N THR A 2 16.28 6.57 5.69
CA THR A 2 14.83 6.63 5.92
C THR A 2 14.24 5.23 6.11
N LEU A 3 13.46 5.03 7.17
CA LEU A 3 12.63 3.85 7.37
C LEU A 3 11.15 4.20 7.23
N LEU A 4 10.40 3.27 6.66
CA LEU A 4 8.94 3.28 6.65
C LEU A 4 8.44 2.04 7.40
N ILE A 5 7.54 2.24 8.35
CA ILE A 5 7.10 1.22 9.31
C ILE A 5 5.57 1.22 9.32
N GLY A 6 4.98 0.09 8.94
CA GLY A 6 3.54 -0.12 9.01
C GLY A 6 3.08 -0.56 10.39
N THR A 7 1.93 -0.06 10.82
CA THR A 7 1.26 -0.41 12.09
C THR A 7 -0.23 -0.69 11.84
N ASP A 8 -1.00 -0.93 12.90
CA ASP A 8 -2.46 -0.97 12.86
C ASP A 8 -3.13 0.42 12.80
N ASP A 9 -2.34 1.50 12.91
CA ASP A 9 -2.77 2.91 12.88
C ASP A 9 -2.11 3.71 11.74
N GLY A 10 -1.54 3.04 10.75
CA GLY A 10 -1.00 3.66 9.54
C GLY A 10 0.51 3.48 9.36
N LEU A 11 1.07 4.28 8.45
CA LEU A 11 2.48 4.24 8.09
C LEU A 11 3.26 5.37 8.77
N TYR A 12 4.36 4.99 9.40
CA TYR A 12 5.28 5.90 10.06
C TYR A 12 6.61 6.00 9.33
N ARG A 13 7.20 7.19 9.33
CA ARG A 13 8.52 7.48 8.76
C ARG A 13 9.48 7.90 9.85
N VAL A 14 10.74 7.45 9.72
CA VAL A 14 11.85 7.86 10.59
C VAL A 14 13.07 8.18 9.73
N GLY A 15 13.76 9.29 10.02
CA GLY A 15 14.93 9.75 9.24
C GLY A 15 16.27 9.12 9.66
N ASP A 16 16.40 8.78 10.94
CA ASP A 16 17.62 8.29 11.56
C ASP A 16 17.38 7.02 12.39
N VAL A 17 18.39 6.17 12.50
CA VAL A 17 18.31 4.89 13.20
C VAL A 17 19.55 4.67 14.09
N PRO A 18 19.40 4.15 15.33
CA PRO A 18 18.14 3.84 16.02
C PRO A 18 17.35 5.12 16.35
N PHE A 19 16.07 4.96 16.67
CA PHE A 19 15.16 6.07 16.97
C PHE A 19 14.49 5.92 18.34
N GLU A 20 14.10 7.04 18.93
CA GLU A 20 13.37 7.11 20.19
C GLU A 20 11.85 7.12 19.98
N ARG A 21 11.09 6.83 21.05
CA ARG A 21 9.63 6.58 21.00
C ARG A 21 8.82 7.64 20.24
N ASP A 22 9.18 8.92 20.34
CA ASP A 22 8.37 10.04 19.84
C ASP A 22 8.90 10.62 18.50
N GLU A 23 9.93 9.99 17.91
CA GLU A 23 10.53 10.42 16.64
C GLU A 23 9.77 9.98 15.38
N PRO A 24 9.07 8.82 15.34
CA PRO A 24 8.33 8.42 14.15
C PRO A 24 7.18 9.38 13.82
N GLU A 25 7.15 9.85 12.57
CA GLU A 25 6.10 10.70 12.02
C GLU A 25 5.09 9.85 11.25
N ARG A 26 3.79 9.95 11.55
CA ARG A 26 2.75 9.31 10.72
C ARG A 26 2.63 10.04 9.39
N VAL A 27 3.02 9.37 8.30
CA VAL A 27 3.06 9.95 6.94
C VAL A 27 1.92 9.47 6.06
N LEU A 28 1.21 8.42 6.46
CA LEU A 28 0.00 7.95 5.77
C LEU A 28 -0.99 7.42 6.80
N ASP A 29 -2.19 7.98 6.78
CA ASP A 29 -3.35 7.49 7.53
C ASP A 29 -4.11 6.48 6.65
N CYS A 30 -3.79 5.20 6.84
CA CYS A 30 -4.38 4.08 6.10
C CYS A 30 -4.72 2.90 7.01
N GLU A 31 -4.95 3.17 8.30
CA GLU A 31 -5.26 2.15 9.30
C GLU A 31 -4.24 0.98 9.27
N VAL A 32 -4.69 -0.27 9.07
CA VAL A 32 -3.83 -1.44 9.18
C VAL A 32 -2.95 -1.57 7.95
N VAL A 33 -1.64 -1.35 8.10
CA VAL A 33 -0.65 -1.60 7.05
C VAL A 33 -0.30 -3.08 7.00
N THR A 34 -0.64 -3.74 5.89
CA THR A 34 -0.40 -5.17 5.67
C THR A 34 0.93 -5.42 4.95
N ALA A 35 1.40 -4.46 4.14
CA ALA A 35 2.70 -4.53 3.50
C ALA A 35 3.26 -3.16 3.12
N VAL A 36 4.57 -3.02 3.19
CA VAL A 36 5.36 -1.93 2.59
C VAL A 36 6.35 -2.55 1.61
N LYS A 37 6.37 -2.10 0.35
CA LYS A 37 7.15 -2.71 -0.73
C LYS A 37 7.83 -1.66 -1.60
N SER A 38 9.04 -1.97 -2.05
CA SER A 38 9.75 -1.27 -3.11
C SER A 38 10.54 -2.28 -3.92
N TRP A 39 10.86 -1.93 -5.16
CA TRP A 39 11.58 -2.78 -6.10
C TRP A 39 12.55 -1.96 -6.93
N ASP A 40 13.67 -2.54 -7.37
CA ASP A 40 14.65 -1.83 -8.21
C ASP A 40 14.13 -1.50 -9.62
N HIS A 41 13.14 -2.27 -10.11
CA HIS A 41 12.56 -2.12 -11.46
C HIS A 41 11.33 -1.22 -11.52
N THR A 42 10.91 -0.64 -10.40
CA THR A 42 9.75 0.25 -10.37
C THR A 42 9.99 1.39 -9.40
N GLU A 43 9.66 2.61 -9.82
CA GLU A 43 9.87 3.77 -8.98
C GLU A 43 8.86 3.82 -7.84
N GLY A 44 9.34 4.18 -6.65
CA GLY A 44 8.51 4.50 -5.50
C GLY A 44 8.33 3.37 -4.50
N VAL A 45 7.61 3.70 -3.44
CA VAL A 45 7.22 2.79 -2.35
C VAL A 45 5.73 2.56 -2.42
N PHE A 46 5.32 1.33 -2.22
CA PHE A 46 3.94 0.88 -2.28
C PHE A 46 3.51 0.37 -0.91
N VAL A 47 2.29 0.72 -0.52
CA VAL A 47 1.67 0.29 0.73
C VAL A 47 0.39 -0.45 0.40
N ALA A 48 0.21 -1.61 1.00
CA ALA A 48 -1.07 -2.30 1.08
C ALA A 48 -1.63 -2.12 2.49
N SER A 49 -2.94 -1.91 2.61
CA SER A 49 -3.58 -1.60 3.88
C SER A 49 -5.07 -1.96 3.91
N SER A 50 -5.71 -1.84 5.09
CA SER A 50 -7.14 -2.06 5.23
C SER A 50 -7.99 -1.05 4.46
N THR A 51 -7.48 0.16 4.20
CA THR A 51 -8.22 1.19 3.46
C THR A 51 -7.93 1.21 1.96
N GLY A 52 -6.94 0.46 1.48
CA GLY A 52 -6.55 0.48 0.07
C GLY A 52 -5.08 0.19 -0.19
N ALA A 53 -4.63 0.57 -1.39
CA ALA A 53 -3.23 0.53 -1.78
C ALA A 53 -2.75 1.94 -2.16
N TYR A 54 -1.53 2.28 -1.76
CA TYR A 54 -0.98 3.62 -1.94
C TYR A 54 0.42 3.56 -2.55
N ARG A 55 0.81 4.60 -3.27
CA ARG A 55 2.16 4.77 -3.83
C ARG A 55 2.72 6.14 -3.51
N SER A 56 3.97 6.18 -3.09
CA SER A 56 4.78 7.39 -3.00
C SER A 56 5.94 7.33 -4.00
N VAL A 57 6.23 8.45 -4.66
CA VAL A 57 7.37 8.61 -5.58
C VAL A 57 8.40 9.63 -5.06
N ASP A 58 8.17 10.19 -3.87
CA ASP A 58 8.99 11.23 -3.24
C ASP A 58 9.58 10.78 -1.89
N GLY A 59 9.82 9.47 -1.75
CA GLY A 59 10.47 8.91 -0.55
C GLY A 59 9.56 8.84 0.67
N GLY A 60 8.24 8.82 0.46
CA GLY A 60 7.23 8.71 1.52
C GLY A 60 6.76 10.06 2.07
N GLU A 61 7.00 11.17 1.36
CA GLU A 61 6.50 12.50 1.74
C GLU A 61 5.02 12.67 1.35
N THR A 62 4.63 12.21 0.16
CA THR A 62 3.24 12.20 -0.28
C THR A 62 2.83 10.84 -0.83
N TRP A 63 1.55 10.52 -0.68
CA TRP A 63 0.98 9.22 -1.03
C TRP A 63 -0.23 9.40 -1.93
N LYS A 64 -0.21 8.73 -3.09
CA LYS A 64 -1.34 8.62 -4.01
C LYS A 64 -2.09 7.32 -3.73
N ASP A 65 -3.40 7.42 -3.51
CA ASP A 65 -4.30 6.26 -3.53
C ASP A 65 -4.35 5.66 -4.94
N LEU A 66 -4.15 4.34 -5.04
CA LEU A 66 -4.19 3.59 -6.29
C LEU A 66 -5.61 3.14 -6.65
N GLY A 67 -6.63 3.39 -5.82
CA GLY A 67 -8.04 3.19 -6.16
C GLY A 67 -8.41 1.73 -6.44
N VAL A 68 -7.87 0.78 -5.68
CA VAL A 68 -8.23 -0.64 -5.81
C VAL A 68 -9.74 -0.80 -5.55
N PRO A 69 -10.52 -1.48 -6.40
CA PRO A 69 -11.98 -1.57 -6.27
C PRO A 69 -12.42 -2.51 -5.13
N LEU A 70 -12.33 -2.04 -3.88
CA LEU A 70 -12.73 -2.79 -2.69
C LEU A 70 -14.26 -2.94 -2.59
N GLY A 71 -15.01 -1.87 -2.93
CA GLY A 71 -16.49 -1.85 -2.92
C GLY A 71 -17.11 -2.17 -1.55
N ASP A 72 -18.44 -2.24 -1.48
CA ASP A 72 -19.18 -2.60 -0.24
C ASP A 72 -19.20 -4.13 -0.01
N ARG A 73 -18.11 -4.82 -0.36
CA ARG A 73 -18.03 -6.27 -0.27
C ARG A 73 -17.79 -6.64 1.19
N PHE A 74 -18.77 -7.31 1.78
CA PHE A 74 -18.70 -7.85 3.13
C PHE A 74 -18.41 -9.34 3.05
N TRP A 75 -17.14 -9.72 3.06
CA TRP A 75 -16.76 -11.08 3.43
C TRP A 75 -16.68 -11.21 4.95
N HIS A 76 -16.60 -12.45 5.45
CA HIS A 76 -16.73 -12.85 6.85
C HIS A 76 -15.87 -12.10 7.91
N ALA A 77 -15.01 -11.17 7.51
CA ALA A 77 -14.08 -10.44 8.37
C ALA A 77 -14.31 -8.91 8.45
N GLY A 78 -15.24 -8.32 7.69
CA GLY A 78 -15.48 -6.86 7.72
C GLY A 78 -15.45 -6.23 6.33
N GLN A 79 -14.89 -5.02 6.24
CA GLN A 79 -14.67 -4.34 4.96
C GLN A 79 -13.59 -5.07 4.15
N SER A 80 -13.68 -4.99 2.83
CA SER A 80 -12.61 -5.41 1.92
C SER A 80 -11.32 -4.61 2.19
N GLU A 81 -10.18 -5.29 2.18
CA GLU A 81 -8.84 -4.75 2.49
C GLU A 81 -7.84 -5.17 1.40
N VAL A 82 -6.77 -4.39 1.19
CA VAL A 82 -5.64 -4.83 0.36
C VAL A 82 -4.59 -5.48 1.25
N TRP A 83 -4.31 -6.77 1.02
CA TRP A 83 -3.31 -7.53 1.78
C TRP A 83 -1.94 -7.57 1.10
N SER A 84 -1.92 -7.38 -0.22
CA SER A 84 -0.68 -7.41 -0.98
C SER A 84 -0.76 -6.52 -2.21
N ILE A 85 0.37 -5.90 -2.53
CA ILE A 85 0.59 -5.13 -3.75
C ILE A 85 1.92 -5.58 -4.36
N LEU A 86 1.92 -5.80 -5.67
CA LEU A 86 3.07 -6.27 -6.45
C LEU A 86 3.21 -5.42 -7.70
N ALA A 87 4.44 -5.10 -8.07
CA ALA A 87 4.76 -4.45 -9.34
C ALA A 87 5.62 -5.35 -10.21
N THR A 88 5.26 -5.51 -11.48
CA THR A 88 6.06 -6.24 -12.47
C THR A 88 7.05 -5.31 -13.17
N ALA A 89 8.08 -5.88 -13.80
CA ALA A 89 9.10 -5.10 -14.52
C ALA A 89 8.55 -4.36 -15.75
N ASP A 90 7.44 -4.82 -16.33
CA ASP A 90 6.72 -4.16 -17.43
C ASP A 90 5.70 -3.11 -16.94
N GLY A 91 5.66 -2.81 -15.64
CA GLY A 91 4.86 -1.73 -15.07
C GLY A 91 3.43 -2.08 -14.70
N ALA A 92 3.03 -3.36 -14.80
CA ALA A 92 1.72 -3.78 -14.30
C ALA A 92 1.74 -3.87 -12.76
N LEU A 93 0.60 -3.53 -12.16
CA LEU A 93 0.36 -3.66 -10.72
C LEU A 93 -0.65 -4.77 -10.47
N TYR A 94 -0.46 -5.51 -9.38
CA TYR A 94 -1.39 -6.54 -8.91
C TYR A 94 -1.71 -6.32 -7.44
N ALA A 95 -3.00 -6.33 -7.10
CA ALA A 95 -3.48 -6.22 -5.73
C ALA A 95 -4.24 -7.49 -5.35
N GLY A 96 -3.89 -8.08 -4.21
CA GLY A 96 -4.62 -9.20 -3.61
C GLY A 96 -5.37 -8.72 -2.37
N THR A 97 -6.66 -9.05 -2.28
CA THR A 97 -7.53 -8.65 -1.17
C THR A 97 -7.84 -9.79 -0.20
N ASN A 98 -8.37 -9.44 0.97
CA ASN A 98 -8.90 -10.39 1.95
C ASN A 98 -10.18 -11.10 1.48
N ASP A 99 -10.89 -10.52 0.50
CA ASP A 99 -12.14 -11.01 -0.08
C ASP A 99 -11.90 -11.99 -1.25
N PRO A 100 -10.95 -12.92 -1.08
CA PRO A 100 -10.21 -13.64 -2.12
C PRO A 100 -10.06 -13.05 -3.54
N TYR A 101 -10.18 -11.74 -3.78
CA TYR A 101 -10.08 -11.18 -5.14
C TYR A 101 -8.64 -10.87 -5.55
N VAL A 102 -8.39 -10.86 -6.86
CA VAL A 102 -7.14 -10.40 -7.46
C VAL A 102 -7.44 -9.35 -8.52
N PHE A 103 -6.85 -8.18 -8.37
CA PHE A 103 -6.96 -7.09 -9.33
C PHE A 103 -5.65 -6.86 -10.07
N ARG A 104 -5.73 -6.40 -11.32
CA ARG A 104 -4.58 -5.96 -12.13
C ARG A 104 -4.81 -4.58 -12.71
N SER A 105 -3.78 -3.75 -12.67
CA SER A 105 -3.68 -2.49 -13.42
C SER A 105 -2.51 -2.55 -14.41
N VAL A 106 -2.65 -1.89 -15.56
CA VAL A 106 -1.60 -1.75 -16.58
C VAL A 106 -1.28 -0.28 -16.88
N ASP A 107 -1.85 0.64 -16.11
CA ASP A 107 -1.74 2.09 -16.26
C ASP A 107 -1.23 2.76 -14.98
N GLY A 108 -0.46 2.03 -14.17
CA GLY A 108 0.14 2.57 -12.96
C GLY A 108 -0.86 2.78 -11.81
N GLY A 109 -1.97 2.06 -11.81
CA GLY A 109 -3.02 2.11 -10.80
C GLY A 109 -4.07 3.19 -11.05
N GLU A 110 -4.29 3.60 -12.29
CA GLU A 110 -5.41 4.49 -12.63
C GLU A 110 -6.71 3.71 -12.83
N THR A 111 -6.63 2.53 -13.46
CA THR A 111 -7.76 1.62 -13.61
C THR A 111 -7.36 0.18 -13.27
N TRP A 112 -8.35 -0.59 -12.78
CA TRP A 112 -8.16 -1.96 -12.34
C TRP A 112 -9.16 -2.91 -13.00
N THR A 113 -8.67 -4.09 -13.36
CA THR A 113 -9.48 -5.21 -13.84
C THR A 113 -9.45 -6.32 -12.79
N GLU A 114 -10.64 -6.79 -12.38
CA GLU A 114 -10.79 -7.99 -11.55
C GLU A 114 -10.45 -9.24 -12.37
N LEU A 115 -9.52 -10.06 -11.88
CA LEU A 115 -9.08 -11.30 -12.52
C LEU A 115 -9.64 -12.55 -11.85
N LYS A 116 -9.97 -12.44 -10.56
CA LYS A 116 -10.54 -13.47 -9.70
C LYS A 116 -11.36 -12.77 -8.64
#